data_AF-W2RPJ7-F1
#
_entry.id   AF-W2RPJ7-F1
#
_cell.length_a   1.000
_cell.length_b   1.000
_cell.length_c   1.000
_cell.angle_alpha   90.00
_cell.angle_beta   90.00
_cell.angle_gamma   90.00
#
_symmetry.space_group_name_H-M   'P 1'
#
loop_
_entity.id
_entity.type
_entity.pdbx_description
1 polymer ?
#
loop_
_entity_poly.entity_id
_entity_poly.type
_entity_poly.pdbx_seq_one_letter_code
_entity_poly.pdbx_strand_id
1 'polypeptide(L)'
;MSSDILTQLQTCYDQLLIQFFSTISYHHRRHPLIAPDEIPGDAYSIPPKDAKLADGHSGRHKYVTYKLGPEDSDPDNMDLQPKSPNEFDQAQQDLAEDLVRKGQQIEYLIRRLPGIGTGEQEQNEEIQRLAEEVRNVERQRREKRKEMRECLKQLDNVVMGMSRSVNVPPDGRSDDAS
;
A
#
# COMPACT_ATOMS: atom_id res chain seq x y z
N MET A 1 1.02 -5.65 14.72
CA MET A 1 0.61 -5.46 13.31
C MET A 1 -0.10 -4.12 13.05
N SER A 2 -0.43 -3.33 14.09
CA SER A 2 -1.24 -2.09 14.02
C SER A 2 -0.48 -0.83 13.53
N SER A 3 0.84 -0.77 13.65
CA SER A 3 1.63 0.40 13.23
C SER A 3 1.78 0.54 11.71
N ASP A 4 1.48 -0.52 10.95
CA ASP A 4 1.64 -0.53 9.50
C ASP A 4 0.51 0.26 8.81
N ILE A 5 -0.69 0.30 9.40
CA ILE A 5 -1.86 0.96 8.81
C ILE A 5 -1.69 2.49 8.78
N LEU A 6 -1.09 3.08 9.82
CA LEU A 6 -0.84 4.53 9.86
C LEU A 6 0.22 4.92 8.81
N THR A 7 1.30 4.14 8.71
CA THR A 7 2.33 4.32 7.67
C THR A 7 1.75 4.12 6.27
N GLN A 8 0.84 3.16 6.11
CA GLN A 8 0.11 2.93 4.86
C GLN A 8 -0.80 4.10 4.50
N LEU A 9 -1.50 4.69 5.48
CA LEU A 9 -2.33 5.88 5.27
C LEU A 9 -1.46 7.06 4.82
N GLN A 10 -0.32 7.28 5.49
CA GLN A 10 0.64 8.31 5.10
C GLN A 10 1.13 8.12 3.66
N THR A 11 1.51 6.88 3.31
CA THR A 11 1.90 6.53 1.93
C THR A 11 0.77 6.78 0.92
N CYS A 12 -0.48 6.45 1.27
CA CYS A 12 -1.63 6.67 0.39
C CYS A 12 -1.92 8.16 0.20
N TYR A 13 -1.75 8.97 1.24
CA TYR A 13 -1.93 10.41 1.18
C TYR A 13 -0.86 11.07 0.30
N ASP A 14 0.41 10.66 0.44
CA ASP A 14 1.50 11.14 -0.40
C ASP A 14 1.27 10.78 -1.88
N GLN A 15 0.81 9.55 -2.15
CA GLN A 15 0.42 9.12 -3.50
C GLN A 15 -0.71 9.97 -4.08
N LEU A 16 -1.71 10.31 -3.27
CA LEU A 16 -2.83 11.15 -3.68
C LEU A 16 -2.37 12.58 -4.04
N LEU A 17 -1.43 13.16 -3.27
CA LEU A 17 -0.86 14.48 -3.60
C LEU A 17 -0.07 14.45 -4.91
N ILE A 18 0.73 13.41 -5.13
CA ILE A 18 1.46 13.21 -6.40
C ILE A 18 0.46 13.12 -7.56
N GLN A 19 -0.62 12.39 -7.36
CA GLN A 19 -1.66 12.21 -8.37
C GLN A 19 -2.41 13.52 -8.67
N PHE A 20 -2.70 14.36 -7.66
CA PHE A 20 -3.27 15.69 -7.90
C PHE A 20 -2.35 16.57 -8.74
N PHE A 21 -1.07 16.63 -8.39
CA PHE A 21 -0.10 17.41 -9.16
C PHE A 21 0.04 16.90 -10.60
N SER A 22 0.08 15.59 -10.78
CA SER A 22 0.13 14.96 -12.10
C SER A 22 -1.11 15.27 -12.93
N THR A 23 -2.30 15.22 -12.31
CA THR A 23 -3.58 15.51 -12.98
C THR A 23 -3.65 16.97 -13.42
N ILE A 24 -3.27 17.93 -12.55
CA ILE A 24 -3.22 19.35 -12.89
C ILE A 24 -2.21 19.59 -14.03
N SER A 25 -1.03 18.97 -13.94
CA SER A 25 0.01 19.08 -14.97
C SER A 25 -0.45 18.49 -16.31
N TYR A 26 -1.18 17.38 -16.27
CA TYR A 26 -1.78 16.75 -17.45
C TYR A 26 -2.81 17.65 -18.11
N HIS A 27 -3.72 18.25 -17.32
CA HIS A 27 -4.68 19.23 -17.83
C HIS A 27 -3.98 20.44 -18.44
N HIS A 28 -2.97 20.99 -17.77
CA HIS A 28 -2.26 22.16 -18.26
C HIS A 28 -1.57 21.88 -19.61
N ARG A 29 -0.87 20.75 -19.73
CA ARG A 29 -0.07 20.44 -20.92
C ARG A 29 -0.86 19.85 -22.08
N ARG A 30 -1.93 19.10 -21.80
CA ARG A 30 -2.60 18.25 -22.81
C ARG A 30 -4.00 18.69 -23.20
N HIS A 31 -4.49 19.80 -22.64
CA HIS A 31 -5.80 20.35 -23.01
C HIS A 31 -5.90 20.58 -24.53
N PRO A 32 -7.06 20.28 -25.12
CA PRO A 32 -7.29 20.57 -26.53
C PRO A 32 -7.40 22.09 -26.74
N LEU A 33 -6.85 22.57 -27.84
CA LEU A 33 -6.86 24.00 -28.19
C LEU A 33 -8.18 24.35 -28.88
N ILE A 34 -8.94 25.24 -28.26
CA ILE A 34 -10.24 25.69 -28.74
C ILE A 34 -10.03 26.92 -29.62
N ALA A 35 -10.61 26.91 -30.81
CA ALA A 35 -10.65 28.07 -31.69
C ALA A 35 -11.56 29.16 -31.08
N PRO A 36 -11.21 30.45 -31.21
CA PRO A 36 -12.13 31.53 -30.91
C PRO A 36 -13.43 31.41 -31.73
N ASP A 37 -14.55 31.86 -31.14
CA ASP A 37 -15.82 31.94 -31.87
C ASP A 37 -15.70 32.95 -33.03
N GLU A 38 -16.24 32.60 -34.19
CA GLU A 38 -16.15 33.45 -35.39
C GLU A 38 -17.04 34.70 -35.22
N ILE A 39 -16.41 35.84 -34.89
CA ILE A 39 -17.10 37.14 -34.83
C ILE A 39 -17.13 37.76 -36.23
N PRO A 40 -18.32 38.04 -36.81
CA PRO A 40 -18.42 38.67 -38.13
C PRO A 40 -17.74 40.05 -38.14
N GLY A 41 -16.71 40.22 -38.98
CA GLY A 41 -16.00 41.49 -39.17
C GLY A 41 -14.66 41.61 -38.43
N ASP A 42 -14.25 40.62 -37.66
CA ASP A 42 -12.94 40.59 -37.00
C ASP A 42 -11.94 39.72 -37.79
N ALA A 43 -10.89 40.34 -38.30
CA ALA A 43 -9.82 39.66 -39.06
C ALA A 43 -8.96 38.75 -38.17
N TYR A 44 -9.01 38.90 -36.84
CA TYR A 44 -8.22 38.11 -35.89
C TYR A 44 -8.98 36.89 -35.34
N SER A 45 -10.29 36.79 -35.57
CA SER A 45 -11.10 35.61 -35.21
C SER A 45 -11.06 34.50 -36.26
N ILE A 46 -10.45 34.73 -37.43
CA ILE A 46 -10.37 33.75 -38.51
C ILE A 46 -9.09 32.91 -38.31
N PRO A 47 -9.18 31.59 -38.10
CA PRO A 47 -8.01 30.74 -37.92
C PRO A 47 -7.12 30.74 -39.18
N PRO A 48 -5.80 30.53 -39.04
CA PRO A 48 -4.87 30.45 -40.17
C PRO A 48 -5.34 29.42 -41.21
N LYS A 49 -5.12 29.67 -42.50
CA LYS A 49 -5.59 28.78 -43.59
C LYS A 49 -5.06 27.34 -43.51
N ASP A 50 -3.94 27.14 -42.80
CA ASP A 50 -3.30 25.84 -42.60
C ASP A 50 -3.83 25.09 -41.36
N ALA A 51 -4.67 25.74 -40.55
CA ALA A 51 -5.29 25.14 -39.38
C ALA A 51 -6.40 24.19 -39.81
N LYS A 52 -6.28 22.92 -39.43
CA LYS A 52 -7.41 21.99 -39.54
C LYS A 52 -8.34 22.20 -38.35
N LEU A 53 -9.56 22.63 -38.66
CA LEU A 53 -10.66 22.72 -37.70
C LEU A 53 -11.34 21.36 -37.63
N ALA A 54 -11.40 20.78 -36.44
CA ALA A 54 -12.19 19.61 -36.16
C ALA A 54 -13.42 20.01 -35.33
N ASP A 55 -14.60 19.55 -35.74
CA ASP A 55 -15.82 19.76 -34.97
C ASP A 55 -15.77 18.95 -33.67
N GLY A 56 -16.04 19.61 -32.55
CA GLY A 56 -16.18 18.95 -31.26
C GLY A 56 -17.42 18.07 -31.19
N HIS A 57 -17.41 17.09 -30.27
CA HIS A 57 -18.52 16.17 -30.04
C HIS A 57 -19.87 16.86 -29.73
N SER A 58 -19.83 18.10 -29.22
CA SER A 58 -20.99 18.92 -28.86
C SER A 58 -21.42 19.90 -29.98
N GLY A 59 -20.65 20.03 -31.07
CA GLY A 59 -20.87 21.04 -32.12
C GLY A 59 -20.74 22.50 -31.64
N ARG A 60 -20.36 22.70 -30.37
CA ARG A 60 -20.39 23.98 -29.68
C ARG A 60 -19.05 24.74 -29.72
N HIS A 61 -17.95 24.02 -29.93
CA HIS A 61 -16.60 24.58 -30.03
C HIS A 61 -15.83 23.87 -31.15
N LYS A 62 -15.08 24.66 -31.93
CA LYS A 62 -14.17 24.13 -32.97
C LYS A 62 -12.79 23.93 -32.36
N TYR A 63 -12.16 22.79 -32.62
CA TYR A 63 -10.81 22.51 -32.13
C TYR A 63 -9.78 22.74 -33.21
N VAL A 64 -8.64 23.32 -32.83
CA VAL A 64 -7.53 23.58 -33.75
C VAL A 64 -6.46 22.51 -33.58
N THR A 65 -6.18 21.77 -34.65
CA THR A 65 -4.98 20.92 -34.72
C THR A 65 -3.94 21.64 -35.59
N TYR A 66 -2.86 22.11 -34.96
CA TYR A 66 -1.71 22.65 -35.69
C TYR A 66 -0.86 21.50 -36.25
N LYS A 67 -0.39 21.63 -37.49
CA LYS A 67 0.81 20.90 -37.92
C LYS A 67 2.01 21.70 -37.43
N LEU A 68 2.62 21.20 -36.36
CA LEU A 68 3.76 21.81 -35.72
C LEU A 68 4.95 21.85 -36.70
N GLY A 69 5.64 22.99 -36.80
CA GLY A 69 6.75 23.16 -37.73
C GLY A 69 7.96 22.28 -37.36
N PRO A 70 8.95 22.12 -38.26
CA PRO A 70 10.16 21.33 -37.97
C PRO A 70 10.94 21.83 -36.75
N GLU A 71 10.91 23.14 -36.45
CA GLU A 71 11.61 23.74 -35.31
C GLU A 71 10.87 23.57 -33.98
N ASP A 72 9.56 23.31 -34.02
CA ASP A 72 8.73 23.03 -32.85
C ASP A 72 8.54 21.51 -32.63
N SER A 73 9.26 20.68 -33.39
CA SER A 73 9.13 19.21 -33.37
C SER A 73 9.85 18.53 -32.20
N ASP A 74 10.67 19.27 -31.45
CA ASP A 74 11.35 18.76 -30.26
C ASP A 74 10.36 18.71 -29.08
N PRO A 75 9.94 17.52 -28.61
CA PRO A 75 8.94 17.38 -27.56
C PRO A 75 9.40 17.91 -26.19
N ASP A 76 10.71 18.11 -26.00
CA ASP A 76 11.30 18.66 -24.78
C ASP A 76 11.26 20.20 -24.72
N ASN A 77 10.98 20.88 -25.84
CA ASN A 77 11.00 22.34 -25.95
C ASN A 77 9.60 22.98 -26.05
N MET A 78 8.54 22.16 -26.05
CA MET A 78 7.15 22.60 -26.14
C MET A 78 6.42 22.40 -24.80
N ASP A 79 6.07 23.50 -24.13
CA ASP A 79 5.28 23.49 -22.90
C ASP A 79 3.85 22.92 -23.10
N LEU A 80 3.36 22.93 -24.35
CA LEU A 80 2.01 22.50 -24.73
C LEU A 80 2.08 21.32 -25.70
N GLN A 81 1.51 20.19 -25.28
CA GLN A 81 1.37 18.97 -26.09
C GLN A 81 -0.12 18.59 -26.16
N PRO A 82 -0.92 19.35 -26.94
CA PRO A 82 -2.36 19.17 -27.00
C PRO A 82 -2.71 17.78 -27.54
N LYS A 83 -3.63 17.09 -26.87
CA LYS A 83 -4.20 15.83 -27.36
C LYS A 83 -5.49 16.06 -28.10
N SER A 84 -5.96 15.03 -28.80
CA SER A 84 -7.31 15.06 -29.35
C SER A 84 -8.36 15.18 -28.22
N PRO A 85 -9.49 15.87 -28.44
CA PRO A 85 -10.51 16.05 -27.42
C PRO A 85 -11.02 14.73 -26.81
N ASN A 86 -11.26 13.71 -27.66
CA ASN A 86 -11.74 12.41 -27.18
C ASN A 86 -10.75 11.71 -26.25
N GLU A 87 -9.46 11.71 -26.61
CA GLU A 87 -8.42 11.10 -25.76
C GLU A 87 -8.19 11.89 -24.47
N PHE A 88 -8.38 13.20 -24.50
CA PHE A 88 -8.28 14.06 -23.33
C PHE A 88 -9.45 13.81 -22.37
N ASP A 89 -10.69 13.77 -22.87
CA ASP A 89 -11.89 13.53 -22.08
C ASP A 89 -11.87 12.13 -21.45
N GLN A 90 -11.46 11.11 -22.21
CA GLN A 90 -11.30 9.76 -21.68
C GLN A 90 -10.24 9.70 -20.57
N ALA A 91 -9.07 10.30 -20.81
CA ALA A 91 -8.02 10.34 -19.79
C ALA A 91 -8.44 11.14 -18.54
N GLN A 92 -9.23 12.20 -18.70
CA GLN A 92 -9.78 12.97 -17.58
C GLN A 92 -10.74 12.12 -16.75
N GLN A 93 -11.58 11.30 -17.38
CA GLN A 93 -12.45 10.36 -16.68
C GLN A 93 -11.63 9.31 -15.92
N ASP A 94 -10.63 8.70 -16.57
CA ASP A 94 -9.75 7.70 -15.93
C ASP A 94 -9.03 8.27 -14.70
N LEU A 95 -8.48 9.49 -14.82
CA LEU A 95 -7.79 10.18 -13.72
C LEU A 95 -8.76 10.50 -12.57
N ALA A 96 -9.99 10.93 -12.88
CA ALA A 96 -11.01 11.21 -11.88
C ALA A 96 -11.47 9.93 -11.16
N GLU A 97 -11.68 8.83 -11.88
CA GLU A 97 -12.03 7.54 -11.28
C GLU A 97 -10.95 7.05 -10.32
N ASP A 98 -9.67 7.18 -10.69
CA ASP A 98 -8.57 6.75 -9.84
C ASP A 98 -8.44 7.61 -8.58
N LEU A 99 -8.65 8.93 -8.69
CA LEU A 99 -8.71 9.82 -7.52
C LEU A 99 -9.85 9.44 -6.56
N VAL A 100 -11.03 9.15 -7.09
CA VAL A 100 -12.18 8.71 -6.26
C VAL A 100 -11.88 7.37 -5.59
N ARG A 101 -11.31 6.42 -6.33
CA ARG A 101 -10.91 5.11 -5.81
C ARG A 101 -9.86 5.24 -4.70
N LYS A 102 -8.88 6.14 -4.85
CA LYS A 102 -7.91 6.47 -3.80
C LYS A 102 -8.56 7.11 -2.58
N GLY A 103 -9.51 8.02 -2.77
CA GLY A 103 -10.31 8.58 -1.68
C GLY A 103 -11.05 7.50 -0.88
N GLN A 104 -11.69 6.55 -1.56
CA GLN A 104 -12.34 5.41 -0.92
C GLN A 104 -11.36 4.51 -0.17
N GLN A 105 -10.16 4.27 -0.73
CA GLN A 105 -9.11 3.51 -0.07
C GLN A 105 -8.68 4.19 1.24
N ILE A 106 -8.50 5.51 1.23
CA ILE A 106 -8.15 6.29 2.43
C ILE A 106 -9.27 6.20 3.48
N GLU A 107 -10.52 6.35 3.07
CA GLU A 107 -11.66 6.23 3.99
C GLU A 107 -11.73 4.83 4.63
N TYR A 108 -11.51 3.77 3.83
CA TYR A 108 -11.45 2.41 4.33
C TYR A 108 -10.29 2.22 5.34
N LEU A 109 -9.11 2.76 5.05
CA LEU A 109 -7.97 2.69 5.96
C LEU A 109 -8.24 3.43 7.27
N ILE A 110 -8.87 4.61 7.22
CA ILE A 110 -9.27 5.38 8.41
C ILE A 110 -10.22 4.55 9.28
N ARG A 111 -11.24 3.92 8.68
CA ARG A 111 -12.18 3.04 9.41
C ARG A 111 -11.50 1.82 10.04
N ARG A 112 -10.37 1.39 9.47
CA ARG A 112 -9.61 0.23 9.95
C ARG A 112 -8.51 0.61 10.94
N LEU A 113 -8.36 1.89 11.29
CA LEU A 113 -7.37 2.32 12.28
C LEU A 113 -7.67 1.70 13.65
N PRO A 114 -6.72 0.92 14.21
CA PRO A 114 -6.90 0.31 15.51
C PRO A 114 -6.88 1.38 16.61
N GLY A 115 -7.82 1.31 17.54
CA GLY A 115 -7.95 2.29 18.62
C GLY A 115 -8.61 3.61 18.19
N ILE A 116 -9.21 3.69 17.00
CA ILE A 116 -10.01 4.86 16.62
C ILE A 116 -11.27 4.91 17.50
N GLY A 117 -11.42 5.98 18.29
CA GLY A 117 -12.57 6.20 19.17
C GLY A 117 -12.46 5.63 20.59
N THR A 118 -11.38 4.92 20.94
CA THR A 118 -11.09 4.55 22.33
C THR A 118 -10.33 5.67 23.03
N GLY A 119 -10.68 5.99 24.26
CA GLY A 119 -9.94 6.97 25.05
C GLY A 119 -8.54 6.47 25.41
N GLU A 120 -7.58 7.39 25.55
CA GLU A 120 -6.20 7.05 25.98
C GLU A 120 -6.20 6.31 27.34
N GLN A 121 -7.12 6.68 28.23
CA GLN A 121 -7.28 6.04 29.54
C GLN A 121 -7.73 4.58 29.38
N GLU A 122 -8.77 4.30 28.61
CA GLU A 122 -9.26 2.94 28.35
C GLU A 122 -8.18 2.08 27.70
N GLN A 123 -7.45 2.65 26.74
CA GLN A 123 -6.34 1.96 26.07
C GLN A 123 -5.20 1.64 27.06
N ASN A 124 -4.87 2.56 27.98
CA ASN A 124 -3.84 2.34 28.98
C ASN A 124 -4.28 1.30 30.03
N GLU A 125 -5.53 1.31 30.47
CA GLU A 125 -6.09 0.30 31.36
C GLU A 125 -6.10 -1.10 30.73
N GLU A 126 -6.41 -1.18 29.43
CA GLU A 126 -6.35 -2.43 28.68
C GLU A 126 -4.90 -2.93 28.57
N ILE A 127 -3.94 -2.04 28.30
CA ILE A 127 -2.50 -2.37 28.29
C ILE A 127 -2.05 -2.91 29.65
N GLN A 128 -2.46 -2.29 30.75
CA GLN A 128 -2.10 -2.74 32.10
C GLN A 128 -2.67 -4.13 32.39
N ARG A 129 -3.94 -4.37 32.06
CA ARG A 129 -4.58 -5.68 32.22
C ARG A 129 -3.88 -6.77 31.40
N LEU A 130 -3.60 -6.51 30.12
CA LEU A 130 -2.87 -7.44 29.25
C LEU A 130 -1.45 -7.71 29.79
N ALA A 131 -0.76 -6.70 30.30
CA ALA A 131 0.57 -6.86 30.89
C ALA A 131 0.55 -7.78 32.13
N GLU A 132 -0.45 -7.65 32.98
CA GLU A 132 -0.64 -8.54 34.14
C GLU A 132 -0.97 -9.98 33.71
N GLU A 133 -1.84 -10.14 32.70
CA GLU A 133 -2.18 -11.45 32.14
C GLU A 133 -0.94 -12.16 31.56
N VAL A 134 -0.16 -11.45 30.74
CA VAL A 134 1.11 -11.96 30.19
C VAL A 134 2.03 -12.42 31.32
N ARG A 135 2.15 -11.64 32.39
CA ARG A 135 2.99 -11.97 33.56
C ARG A 135 2.52 -13.24 34.27
N ASN A 136 1.20 -13.44 34.37
CA ASN A 136 0.62 -14.65 34.95
C ASN A 136 0.86 -15.88 34.07
N VAL A 137 0.64 -15.77 32.76
CA VAL A 137 0.88 -16.85 31.79
C VAL A 137 2.36 -17.23 31.74
N GLU A 138 3.28 -16.25 31.80
CA GLU A 138 4.71 -16.53 31.87
C GLU A 138 5.12 -17.28 33.14
N ARG A 139 4.51 -16.96 34.29
CA ARG A 139 4.73 -17.69 35.55
C ARG A 139 4.31 -19.14 35.42
N GLN A 140 3.11 -19.39 34.90
CA GLN A 140 2.59 -20.73 34.65
C GLN A 140 3.50 -21.50 33.68
N ARG A 141 3.93 -20.85 32.58
CA ARG A 141 4.88 -21.44 31.63
C ARG A 141 6.20 -21.83 32.31
N ARG A 142 6.70 -21.01 33.24
CA ARG A 142 7.94 -21.28 33.97
C ARG A 142 7.81 -22.45 34.94
N GLU A 143 6.70 -22.56 35.64
CA GLU A 143 6.38 -23.67 36.54
C GLU A 143 6.23 -24.98 35.77
N LYS A 144 5.43 -24.99 34.71
CA LYS A 144 5.27 -26.17 33.83
C LYS A 144 6.59 -26.61 33.21
N ARG A 145 7.46 -25.68 32.81
CA ARG A 145 8.82 -26.00 32.36
C ARG A 145 9.74 -26.51 33.46
N LYS A 146 9.46 -26.22 34.73
CA LYS A 146 10.21 -26.77 35.86
C LYS A 146 9.78 -28.22 36.12
N GLU A 147 8.48 -28.46 36.23
CA GLU A 147 7.89 -29.80 36.37
C GLU A 147 8.36 -30.72 35.23
N MET A 148 8.30 -30.24 33.98
CA MET A 148 8.78 -30.99 32.82
C MET A 148 10.28 -31.35 32.93
N ARG A 149 11.12 -30.43 33.41
CA ARG A 149 12.56 -30.71 33.60
C ARG A 149 12.80 -31.73 34.71
N GLU A 150 12.00 -31.70 35.77
CA GLU A 150 12.09 -32.68 36.86
C GLU A 150 11.66 -34.07 36.37
N CYS A 151 10.56 -34.17 35.63
CA CYS A 151 10.12 -35.43 35.01
C CYS A 151 11.17 -35.98 34.02
N LEU A 152 11.77 -35.12 33.19
CA LEU A 152 12.84 -35.52 32.26
C LEU A 152 14.06 -36.07 33.00
N LYS A 153 14.46 -35.47 34.14
CA LYS A 153 15.56 -35.99 34.96
C LYS A 153 15.23 -37.38 35.54
N GLN A 154 13.98 -37.59 35.98
CA GLN A 154 13.56 -38.90 36.48
C GLN A 154 13.60 -39.96 35.37
N LEU A 155 13.12 -39.63 34.17
CA LEU A 155 13.19 -40.50 33.00
C LEU A 155 14.64 -40.85 32.65
N ASP A 156 15.53 -39.86 32.61
CA ASP A 156 16.95 -40.05 32.33
C ASP A 156 17.61 -41.00 33.35
N ASN A 157 17.30 -40.85 34.63
CA ASN A 157 17.78 -41.76 35.68
C ASN A 157 17.31 -43.20 35.48
N VAL A 158 16.03 -43.41 35.10
CA VAL A 158 15.49 -44.76 34.82
C VAL A 158 16.15 -45.35 33.58
N VAL A 159 16.32 -44.57 32.51
CA VAL A 159 17.01 -45.01 31.28
C VAL A 159 18.45 -45.39 31.57
N MET A 160 19.18 -44.58 32.34
CA MET A 160 20.55 -44.88 32.77
C MET A 160 20.62 -46.12 33.68
N GLY A 161 19.64 -46.31 34.56
CA GLY A 161 19.51 -47.50 35.41
C GLY A 161 19.25 -48.78 34.60
N MET A 162 18.33 -48.72 33.62
CA MET A 162 18.04 -49.82 32.70
C MET A 162 19.27 -50.17 31.86
N SER A 163 19.95 -49.17 31.29
CA SER A 163 21.19 -49.34 30.52
C SER A 163 22.28 -50.04 31.34
N ARG A 164 22.45 -49.69 32.63
CA ARG A 164 23.39 -50.38 33.54
C ARG A 164 22.97 -51.82 33.85
N SER A 165 21.68 -52.08 34.05
CA SER A 165 21.18 -53.44 34.34
C SER A 165 21.25 -54.39 33.14
N VAL A 166 21.09 -53.87 31.92
CA VAL A 166 21.28 -54.64 30.67
C VAL A 166 22.76 -54.96 30.43
N ASN A 167 23.67 -54.18 31.02
CA ASN A 167 25.12 -54.40 30.95
C ASN A 167 25.68 -55.24 32.11
N VAL A 168 24.83 -56.01 32.81
CA VAL A 168 25.30 -57.05 33.74
C VAL A 168 25.86 -58.21 32.91
N PRO A 169 27.17 -58.52 33.00
CA PRO A 169 27.74 -59.69 32.34
C PRO A 169 27.14 -60.96 32.98
N PRO A 170 26.98 -62.07 32.24
CA PRO A 170 26.51 -63.31 32.81
C PRO A 170 27.51 -63.79 33.86
N ASP A 171 27.04 -63.91 35.10
CA ASP A 171 27.81 -64.34 36.25
C ASP A 171 28.32 -65.78 36.02
N GLY A 172 29.62 -65.90 35.78
CA GLY A 172 30.32 -67.17 35.60
C GLY A 172 30.86 -67.68 36.92
N ARG A 173 30.03 -68.49 37.60
CA ARG A 173 30.34 -69.53 38.59
C ARG A 173 31.51 -69.30 39.57
N SER A 174 31.14 -69.20 40.84
CA SER A 174 31.86 -69.80 41.96
C SER A 174 32.16 -71.28 41.69
N ASP A 175 33.43 -71.67 41.77
CA ASP A 175 33.78 -73.02 42.20
C ASP A 175 34.77 -72.90 43.36
N ASP A 176 34.25 -73.20 44.55
CA ASP A 176 35.00 -73.64 45.72
C ASP A 176 35.84 -74.87 45.34
N ALA A 177 37.15 -74.87 45.61
CA ALA A 177 37.89 -76.09 45.95
C ALA A 177 39.31 -75.78 46.46
N SER A 178 39.50 -76.12 47.75
CA SER A 178 40.71 -76.59 48.44
C SER A 178 41.94 -75.69 48.56
#